data_AF-A0A812MC19-F1
#
_entry.id   AF-A0A812MC19-F1
#
_cell.length_a   1.000
_cell.length_b   1.000
_cell.length_c   1.000
_cell.angle_alpha   90.00
_cell.angle_beta   90.00
_cell.angle_gamma   90.00
#
_symmetry.space_group_name_H-M   'P 1'
#
loop_
_entity.id
_entity.type
_entity.pdbx_description
1 polymer ?
#
loop_
_entity_poly.entity_id
_entity_poly.type
_entity_poly.pdbx_seq_one_letter_code
_entity_poly.pdbx_strand_id
1 'polypeptide(L)'
;MIGRNYRGRVPQSQALHTQHAPASDRRQVSQVSHEKVLEKIHGNLYAIVGEAVDEIKNEEEKWSRQEMVKRIVGYIFKAAKAPELLTQPWQEVARTVVSHGMSSYHAACGERTWFWQLGLGNAFTSAVWELLQMRNRPAAHYQDVQDYVVREFENHLDKTLLTKGVWDAIALTFHDEAIRAKVYKAVYNTHATALEELMDDSRPMDDARKVEKFTKKWLEASMQRAWSAIEDVESVLTPGQVTRLFQNLMAPFGEGHEYTCIPVTLIEQIGRPPRNWKFLKMAVQDMFREWREGASATQPAKRRRKAAAPISDALPVEEEDGERIEAEQVPMNGTNGSARHEEEMEDQLSEPKEIEPKAEEDADDADMGHPECTSAEECTGNSTLQLVRHLLQEDDPGDVYCEACWAGYVDENPDLMGVWEDGERAGELYSAEP
;
A
#
# COMPACT_ATOMS: atom_id res chain seq x y z
N MET A 1 -0.99 -4.11 -15.47
CA MET A 1 -2.11 -3.63 -14.62
C MET A 1 -3.22 -3.38 -15.60
N ILE A 2 -4.10 -4.36 -15.67
CA ILE A 2 -4.86 -4.65 -16.88
C ILE A 2 -5.92 -3.56 -17.01
N GLY A 3 -5.66 -2.58 -17.88
CA GLY A 3 -6.68 -1.69 -18.42
C GLY A 3 -7.69 -2.52 -19.23
N ARG A 4 -8.49 -3.34 -18.55
CA ARG A 4 -9.72 -3.87 -19.11
C ARG A 4 -10.60 -2.65 -19.30
N ASN A 5 -10.67 -2.20 -20.56
CA ASN A 5 -11.65 -1.25 -21.05
C ASN A 5 -13.06 -1.79 -20.71
N TYR A 6 -13.56 -1.52 -19.51
CA TYR A 6 -14.95 -1.72 -19.13
C TYR A 6 -15.81 -0.61 -19.74
N ARG A 7 -15.79 -0.47 -21.07
CA ARG A 7 -16.80 0.30 -21.82
C ARG A 7 -17.97 -0.62 -22.15
N GLY A 8 -18.79 -0.91 -21.14
CA GLY A 8 -20.11 -1.49 -21.34
C GLY A 8 -20.98 -0.53 -22.17
N ARG A 9 -21.42 -0.98 -23.35
CA ARG A 9 -22.28 -0.22 -24.27
C ARG A 9 -23.69 -0.14 -23.69
N VAL A 10 -24.09 1.01 -23.15
CA VAL A 10 -25.46 1.23 -22.64
C VAL A 10 -26.44 1.38 -23.82
N PRO A 11 -27.56 0.64 -23.86
CA PRO A 11 -28.59 0.81 -24.89
C PRO A 11 -29.32 2.16 -24.72
N GLN A 12 -29.40 2.94 -25.79
CA GLN A 12 -30.23 4.16 -25.86
C GLN A 12 -31.72 3.79 -25.71
N SER A 13 -32.32 4.18 -24.59
CA SER A 13 -33.77 4.07 -24.33
C SER A 13 -34.54 5.14 -25.10
N GLN A 14 -35.47 4.69 -25.96
CA GLN A 14 -36.39 5.55 -26.71
C GLN A 14 -37.42 6.20 -25.77
N ALA A 15 -37.68 7.49 -25.98
CA ALA A 15 -38.64 8.29 -25.21
C ALA A 15 -40.09 7.89 -25.55
N LEU A 16 -40.83 7.40 -24.55
CA LEU A 16 -42.26 7.13 -24.66
C LEU A 16 -43.09 8.24 -24.02
N HIS A 17 -44.15 8.61 -24.73
CA HIS A 17 -45.18 9.60 -24.39
C HIS A 17 -45.84 9.35 -23.02
N THR A 18 -45.82 10.37 -22.16
CA THR A 18 -46.47 10.38 -20.85
C THR A 18 -47.96 10.70 -20.99
N GLN A 19 -48.83 9.73 -20.72
CA GLN A 19 -50.26 9.96 -20.51
C GLN A 19 -50.53 10.29 -19.03
N HIS A 20 -51.40 11.29 -18.79
CA HIS A 20 -51.80 11.72 -17.45
C HIS A 20 -52.64 10.66 -16.74
N ALA A 21 -52.10 10.13 -15.63
CA ALA A 21 -52.77 9.15 -14.77
C ALA A 21 -53.60 9.85 -13.65
N PRO A 22 -54.74 9.26 -13.23
CA PRO A 22 -55.62 9.80 -12.19
C PRO A 22 -55.02 9.67 -10.78
N ALA A 23 -55.50 10.52 -9.85
CA ALA A 23 -55.05 10.63 -8.47
C ALA A 23 -55.04 9.29 -7.72
N SER A 24 -53.83 8.75 -7.49
CA SER A 24 -53.61 7.45 -6.87
C SER A 24 -53.61 7.52 -5.35
N ASP A 25 -54.31 6.57 -4.75
CA ASP A 25 -54.28 6.18 -3.33
C ASP A 25 -52.86 6.27 -2.74
N ARG A 26 -52.71 6.99 -1.61
CA ARG A 26 -51.46 7.06 -0.83
C ARG A 26 -51.18 5.67 -0.24
N ARG A 27 -50.50 4.80 -1.00
CA ARG A 27 -49.94 3.53 -0.50
C ARG A 27 -49.03 3.83 0.69
N GLN A 28 -49.39 3.33 1.87
CA GLN A 28 -48.47 3.27 3.01
C GLN A 28 -47.25 2.43 2.61
N VAL A 29 -46.09 3.08 2.46
CA VAL A 29 -44.83 2.39 2.22
C VAL A 29 -44.42 1.74 3.54
N SER A 30 -44.55 0.41 3.62
CA SER A 30 -44.08 -0.36 4.77
C SER A 30 -42.57 -0.17 4.92
N GLN A 31 -42.13 0.37 6.05
CA GLN A 31 -40.72 0.55 6.36
C GLN A 31 -40.03 -0.83 6.41
N VAL A 32 -39.06 -1.07 5.53
CA VAL A 32 -38.27 -2.29 5.52
C VAL A 32 -37.33 -2.27 6.73
N SER A 33 -37.28 -3.34 7.52
CA SER A 33 -36.37 -3.43 8.66
C SER A 33 -34.91 -3.52 8.19
N HIS A 34 -33.98 -3.02 9.01
CA HIS A 34 -32.55 -3.08 8.72
C HIS A 34 -32.07 -4.52 8.49
N GLU A 35 -32.54 -5.47 9.31
CA GLU A 35 -32.21 -6.89 9.17
C GLU A 35 -32.57 -7.45 7.79
N LYS A 36 -33.76 -7.11 7.26
CA LYS A 36 -34.19 -7.57 5.93
C LYS A 36 -33.31 -7.02 4.81
N VAL A 37 -32.78 -5.81 4.96
CA VAL A 37 -31.86 -5.24 3.98
C VAL A 37 -30.50 -5.92 4.07
N LEU A 38 -30.00 -6.20 5.27
CA LEU A 38 -28.77 -6.97 5.44
C LEU A 38 -28.89 -8.38 4.86
N GLU A 39 -30.02 -9.08 5.08
CA GLU A 39 -30.29 -10.38 4.44
C GLU A 39 -30.26 -10.28 2.91
N LYS A 40 -30.87 -9.23 2.34
CA LYS A 40 -30.86 -8.98 0.90
C LYS A 40 -29.46 -8.69 0.36
N ILE A 41 -28.68 -7.86 1.05
CA ILE A 41 -27.27 -7.59 0.72
C ILE A 41 -26.48 -8.89 0.71
N HIS A 42 -26.58 -9.68 1.77
CA HIS A 42 -25.88 -10.95 1.88
C HIS A 42 -26.23 -11.90 0.73
N GLY A 43 -27.52 -12.07 0.42
CA GLY A 43 -27.97 -12.89 -0.72
C GLY A 43 -27.41 -12.40 -2.07
N ASN A 44 -27.48 -11.10 -2.34
CA ASN A 44 -26.94 -10.50 -3.56
C ASN A 44 -25.42 -10.69 -3.67
N LEU A 45 -24.69 -10.51 -2.56
CA LEU A 45 -23.23 -10.66 -2.53
C LEU A 45 -22.81 -12.09 -2.86
N TYR A 46 -23.48 -13.13 -2.33
CA TYR A 46 -23.15 -14.52 -2.68
C TYR A 46 -23.30 -14.81 -4.17
N ALA A 47 -24.32 -14.25 -4.82
CA ALA A 47 -24.53 -14.41 -6.26
C ALA A 47 -23.40 -13.70 -7.04
N ILE A 48 -23.21 -12.40 -6.80
CA ILE A 48 -22.25 -11.57 -7.57
C ILE A 48 -20.80 -12.02 -7.34
N VAL A 49 -20.41 -12.24 -6.08
CA VAL A 49 -19.05 -12.72 -5.75
C VAL A 49 -18.85 -14.15 -6.25
N GLY A 50 -19.90 -14.97 -6.24
CA GLY A 50 -19.87 -16.32 -6.82
C GLY A 50 -19.49 -16.33 -8.29
N GLU A 51 -20.09 -15.45 -9.09
CA GLU A 51 -19.76 -15.26 -10.50
C GLU A 51 -18.32 -14.77 -10.69
N ALA A 52 -17.89 -13.76 -9.92
CA ALA A 52 -16.53 -13.22 -10.01
C ALA A 52 -15.46 -14.27 -9.63
N VAL A 53 -15.70 -15.07 -8.60
CA VAL A 53 -14.79 -16.14 -8.17
C VAL A 53 -14.69 -17.26 -9.21
N ASP A 54 -15.73 -17.52 -10.00
CA ASP A 54 -15.67 -18.55 -11.05
C ASP A 54 -14.61 -18.27 -12.12
N GLU A 55 -14.27 -16.99 -12.34
CA GLU A 55 -13.21 -16.59 -13.29
C GLU A 55 -11.81 -16.96 -12.82
N ILE A 56 -11.58 -16.99 -11.49
CA ILE A 56 -10.24 -17.12 -10.90
C ILE A 56 -10.05 -18.36 -10.02
N LYS A 57 -11.09 -19.16 -9.78
CA LYS A 57 -11.06 -20.29 -8.84
C LYS A 57 -9.96 -21.33 -9.11
N ASN A 58 -9.46 -21.39 -10.34
CA ASN A 58 -8.40 -22.33 -10.72
C ASN A 58 -7.00 -21.80 -10.35
N GLU A 59 -6.90 -20.52 -9.99
CA GLU A 59 -5.65 -19.87 -9.54
C GLU A 59 -5.51 -19.90 -8.00
N GLU A 60 -6.54 -20.30 -7.26
CA GLU A 60 -6.49 -20.44 -5.81
C GLU A 60 -6.20 -21.89 -5.41
N GLU A 61 -5.13 -22.07 -4.65
CA GLU A 61 -4.65 -23.39 -4.24
C GLU A 61 -5.18 -23.84 -2.88
N LYS A 62 -5.32 -22.89 -1.93
CA LYS A 62 -5.64 -23.18 -0.53
C LYS A 62 -7.16 -23.20 -0.26
N TRP A 63 -7.93 -22.34 -0.93
CA TRP A 63 -9.37 -22.21 -0.66
C TRP A 63 -10.23 -22.86 -1.74
N SER A 64 -11.21 -23.65 -1.30
CA SER A 64 -12.29 -24.06 -2.19
C SER A 64 -13.06 -22.85 -2.72
N ARG A 65 -13.67 -22.97 -3.90
CA ARG A 65 -14.59 -21.95 -4.46
C ARG A 65 -15.60 -21.43 -3.43
N GLN A 66 -16.20 -22.33 -2.63
CA GLN A 66 -17.21 -21.96 -1.64
C GLN A 66 -16.61 -21.14 -0.49
N GLU A 67 -15.40 -21.50 -0.04
CA GLU A 67 -14.69 -20.78 1.00
C GLU A 67 -14.25 -19.40 0.53
N MET A 68 -13.75 -19.27 -0.72
CA MET A 68 -13.45 -17.96 -1.33
C MET A 68 -14.68 -17.04 -1.30
N VAL A 69 -15.82 -17.52 -1.82
CA VAL A 69 -17.07 -16.73 -1.85
C VAL A 69 -17.48 -16.33 -0.44
N LYS A 70 -17.53 -17.28 0.50
CA LYS A 70 -17.92 -17.04 1.88
C LYS A 70 -17.05 -15.97 2.56
N ARG A 71 -15.72 -16.06 2.42
CA ARG A 71 -14.77 -15.09 3.01
C ARG A 71 -14.94 -13.70 2.41
N ILE A 72 -14.96 -13.60 1.09
CA ILE A 72 -15.04 -12.32 0.37
C ILE A 72 -16.37 -11.62 0.63
N VAL A 73 -17.48 -12.37 0.62
CA VAL A 73 -18.79 -11.85 1.06
C VAL A 73 -18.71 -11.36 2.50
N GLY A 74 -18.06 -12.11 3.39
CA GLY A 74 -17.85 -11.72 4.79
C GLY A 74 -17.16 -10.37 4.94
N TYR A 75 -16.12 -10.08 4.15
CA TYR A 75 -15.40 -8.80 4.19
C TYR A 75 -16.30 -7.62 3.80
N ILE A 76 -17.02 -7.72 2.68
CA ILE A 76 -17.92 -6.67 2.19
C ILE A 76 -19.12 -6.51 3.12
N PHE A 77 -19.71 -7.62 3.56
CA PHE A 77 -20.88 -7.62 4.44
C PHE A 77 -20.58 -7.02 5.82
N LYS A 78 -19.41 -7.30 6.38
CA LYS A 78 -18.96 -6.70 7.65
C LYS A 78 -18.89 -5.17 7.55
N ALA A 79 -18.39 -4.65 6.42
CA ALA A 79 -18.36 -3.22 6.16
C ALA A 79 -19.77 -2.61 6.06
N ALA A 80 -20.69 -3.29 5.37
CA ALA A 80 -22.08 -2.83 5.19
C ALA A 80 -22.95 -2.89 6.47
N LYS A 81 -22.51 -3.60 7.51
CA LYS A 81 -23.27 -3.76 8.78
C LYS A 81 -23.16 -2.55 9.73
N ALA A 82 -22.25 -1.62 9.45
CA ALA A 82 -21.98 -0.48 10.30
C ALA A 82 -23.23 0.44 10.47
N PRO A 83 -23.76 0.63 11.69
CA PRO A 83 -25.02 1.35 11.91
C PRO A 83 -24.95 2.84 11.52
N GLU A 84 -23.77 3.46 11.60
CA GLU A 84 -23.51 4.84 11.21
C GLU A 84 -23.76 5.12 9.72
N LEU A 85 -23.69 4.09 8.86
CA LEU A 85 -23.98 4.22 7.43
C LEU A 85 -25.42 4.72 7.19
N LEU A 86 -26.34 4.44 8.11
CA LEU A 86 -27.74 4.83 7.98
C LEU A 86 -27.96 6.34 8.20
N THR A 87 -26.97 7.07 8.72
CA THR A 87 -27.07 8.52 8.97
C THR A 87 -26.28 9.34 7.96
N GLN A 88 -25.23 8.78 7.35
CA GLN A 88 -24.31 9.45 6.43
C GLN A 88 -24.90 9.82 5.06
N PRO A 89 -24.34 10.82 4.34
CA PRO A 89 -24.60 11.03 2.90
C PRO A 89 -24.24 9.79 2.06
N TRP A 90 -24.88 9.62 0.90
CA TRP A 90 -24.71 8.37 0.13
C TRP A 90 -23.27 8.16 -0.37
N GLN A 91 -22.54 9.23 -0.69
CA GLN A 91 -21.14 9.18 -1.07
C GLN A 91 -20.26 8.67 0.07
N GLU A 92 -20.50 9.15 1.29
CA GLU A 92 -19.78 8.72 2.50
C GLU A 92 -20.11 7.26 2.82
N VAL A 93 -21.36 6.82 2.61
CA VAL A 93 -21.71 5.39 2.71
C VAL A 93 -20.91 4.56 1.71
N ALA A 94 -20.87 4.98 0.44
CA ALA A 94 -20.13 4.29 -0.60
C ALA A 94 -18.63 4.19 -0.26
N ARG A 95 -18.00 5.32 0.06
CA ARG A 95 -16.58 5.40 0.45
C ARG A 95 -16.28 4.51 1.66
N THR A 96 -17.09 4.58 2.71
CA THR A 96 -16.89 3.80 3.95
C THR A 96 -17.01 2.31 3.69
N VAL A 97 -18.04 1.87 2.96
CA VAL A 97 -18.25 0.46 2.65
C VAL A 97 -17.11 -0.10 1.78
N VAL A 98 -16.70 0.63 0.74
CA VAL A 98 -15.58 0.23 -0.12
C VAL A 98 -14.28 0.20 0.67
N SER A 99 -13.95 1.27 1.40
CA SER A 99 -12.71 1.38 2.18
C SER A 99 -12.58 0.25 3.21
N HIS A 100 -13.59 0.03 4.05
CA HIS A 100 -13.53 -1.02 5.08
C HIS A 100 -13.54 -2.43 4.48
N GLY A 101 -14.34 -2.66 3.43
CA GLY A 101 -14.39 -3.95 2.76
C GLY A 101 -13.08 -4.28 2.05
N MET A 102 -12.49 -3.31 1.35
CA MET A 102 -11.21 -3.46 0.66
C MET A 102 -10.05 -3.62 1.62
N SER A 103 -10.01 -2.88 2.75
CA SER A 103 -8.99 -3.10 3.77
C SER A 103 -9.01 -4.53 4.32
N SER A 104 -10.22 -5.07 4.56
CA SER A 104 -10.37 -6.46 5.04
C SER A 104 -9.99 -7.48 3.96
N TYR A 105 -10.39 -7.24 2.71
CA TYR A 105 -10.05 -8.08 1.57
C TYR A 105 -8.55 -8.08 1.28
N HIS A 106 -7.91 -6.91 1.28
CA HIS A 106 -6.47 -6.75 1.11
C HIS A 106 -5.69 -7.48 2.21
N ALA A 107 -6.05 -7.30 3.48
CA ALA A 107 -5.37 -7.96 4.58
C ALA A 107 -5.39 -9.51 4.46
N ALA A 108 -6.45 -10.08 3.90
CA ALA A 108 -6.58 -11.54 3.77
C ALA A 108 -6.06 -12.09 2.44
N CYS A 109 -6.11 -11.31 1.37
CA CYS A 109 -5.91 -11.78 0.00
C CYS A 109 -4.80 -11.04 -0.76
N GLY A 110 -4.19 -10.00 -0.21
CA GLY A 110 -3.26 -9.10 -0.92
C GLY A 110 -2.02 -9.79 -1.50
N GLU A 111 -1.61 -10.91 -0.92
CA GLU A 111 -0.49 -11.74 -1.40
C GLU A 111 -0.89 -12.81 -2.42
N ARG A 112 -2.18 -12.95 -2.72
CA ARG A 112 -2.66 -13.91 -3.72
C ARG A 112 -2.42 -13.37 -5.13
N THR A 113 -1.94 -14.22 -6.03
CA THR A 113 -1.65 -13.86 -7.43
C THR A 113 -2.90 -13.38 -8.19
N TRP A 114 -4.07 -13.93 -7.86
CA TRP A 114 -5.37 -13.56 -8.42
C TRP A 114 -6.01 -12.31 -7.79
N PHE A 115 -5.43 -11.74 -6.72
CA PHE A 115 -6.01 -10.61 -5.98
C PHE A 115 -6.45 -9.46 -6.89
N TRP A 116 -5.60 -9.13 -7.87
CA TRP A 116 -5.78 -8.04 -8.83
C TRP A 116 -6.74 -8.36 -9.97
N GLN A 117 -7.13 -9.62 -10.13
CA GLN A 117 -7.97 -10.10 -11.22
C GLN A 117 -9.45 -10.13 -10.83
N LEU A 118 -9.74 -10.19 -9.53
CA LEU A 118 -11.10 -10.31 -9.03
C LEU A 118 -11.85 -8.96 -9.07
N GLY A 119 -12.83 -8.85 -9.97
CA GLY A 119 -13.66 -7.66 -10.10
C GLY A 119 -14.77 -7.57 -9.05
N LEU A 120 -14.53 -6.88 -7.93
CA LEU A 120 -15.51 -6.73 -6.84
C LEU A 120 -16.38 -5.46 -6.92
N GLY A 121 -16.16 -4.58 -7.89
CA GLY A 121 -16.91 -3.32 -8.03
C GLY A 121 -18.43 -3.51 -8.01
N ASN A 122 -18.96 -4.49 -8.75
CA ASN A 122 -20.40 -4.77 -8.78
C ASN A 122 -20.95 -5.27 -7.43
N ALA A 123 -20.15 -6.02 -6.67
CA ALA A 123 -20.54 -6.50 -5.35
C ALA A 123 -20.67 -5.33 -4.36
N PHE A 124 -19.70 -4.42 -4.36
CA PHE A 124 -19.77 -3.18 -3.59
C PHE A 124 -20.93 -2.30 -4.02
N THR A 125 -21.16 -2.11 -5.32
CA THR A 125 -22.28 -1.31 -5.83
C THR A 125 -23.62 -1.87 -5.36
N SER A 126 -23.80 -3.19 -5.43
CA SER A 126 -25.01 -3.86 -4.97
C SER A 126 -25.23 -3.64 -3.47
N ALA A 127 -24.21 -3.83 -2.64
CA ALA A 127 -24.30 -3.62 -1.20
C ALA A 127 -24.68 -2.17 -0.84
N VAL A 128 -24.00 -1.19 -1.45
CA VAL A 128 -24.27 0.23 -1.23
C VAL A 128 -25.69 0.58 -1.70
N TRP A 129 -26.11 0.11 -2.87
CA TRP A 129 -27.44 0.41 -3.40
C TRP A 129 -28.57 -0.04 -2.46
N GLU A 130 -28.47 -1.25 -1.92
CA GLU A 130 -29.49 -1.78 -0.99
C GLU A 130 -29.55 -0.98 0.32
N LEU A 131 -28.41 -0.50 0.83
CA LEU A 131 -28.38 0.41 1.99
C LEU A 131 -29.11 1.73 1.70
N LEU A 132 -28.96 2.27 0.47
CA LEU A 132 -29.61 3.52 0.09
C LEU A 132 -31.13 3.38 -0.07
N GLN A 133 -31.61 2.22 -0.53
CA GLN A 133 -33.04 1.93 -0.69
C GLN A 133 -33.81 1.96 0.65
N MET A 134 -33.14 1.70 1.78
CA MET A 134 -33.78 1.77 3.10
C MET A 134 -34.34 3.15 3.45
N ARG A 135 -33.75 4.22 2.90
CA ARG A 135 -33.97 5.57 3.44
C ARG A 135 -35.24 6.22 2.90
N ASN A 136 -36.00 5.58 2.00
CA ASN A 136 -37.12 6.20 1.27
C ASN A 136 -36.76 7.59 0.69
N ARG A 137 -35.47 7.84 0.45
CA ARG A 137 -34.96 9.11 -0.06
C ARG A 137 -34.60 8.94 -1.53
N PRO A 138 -35.07 9.82 -2.43
CA PRO A 138 -34.53 9.90 -3.77
C PRO A 138 -33.18 10.62 -3.68
N ALA A 139 -32.08 9.88 -3.46
CA ALA A 139 -30.79 10.52 -3.18
C ALA A 139 -29.75 10.40 -4.31
N ALA A 140 -29.79 9.34 -5.11
CA ALA A 140 -28.85 9.14 -6.20
C ALA A 140 -29.45 8.23 -7.29
N HIS A 141 -29.06 8.44 -8.55
CA HIS A 141 -29.33 7.45 -9.59
C HIS A 141 -28.40 6.26 -9.42
N TYR A 142 -28.87 5.06 -9.79
CA TYR A 142 -28.06 3.83 -9.69
C TYR A 142 -26.72 3.96 -10.42
N GLN A 143 -26.73 4.60 -11.60
CA GLN A 143 -25.52 4.81 -12.38
C GLN A 143 -24.50 5.68 -11.64
N ASP A 144 -24.94 6.77 -11.00
CA ASP A 144 -24.05 7.64 -10.22
C ASP A 144 -23.41 6.88 -9.04
N VAL A 145 -24.19 6.01 -8.39
CA VAL A 145 -23.70 5.15 -7.30
C VAL A 145 -22.69 4.14 -7.82
N GLN A 146 -22.98 3.50 -8.95
CA GLN A 146 -22.08 2.54 -9.58
C GLN A 146 -20.75 3.19 -9.96
N ASP A 147 -20.80 4.29 -10.71
CA ASP A 147 -19.60 5.00 -11.17
C ASP A 147 -18.74 5.47 -9.99
N TYR A 148 -19.37 5.99 -8.93
CA TYR A 148 -18.67 6.40 -7.73
C TYR A 148 -18.02 5.21 -7.00
N VAL A 149 -18.77 4.12 -6.77
CA VAL A 149 -18.28 2.93 -6.08
C VAL A 149 -17.14 2.25 -6.84
N VAL A 150 -17.26 2.11 -8.16
CA VAL A 150 -16.21 1.53 -9.00
C VAL A 150 -14.94 2.38 -8.92
N ARG A 151 -15.06 3.70 -9.01
CA ARG A 151 -13.92 4.61 -8.85
C ARG A 151 -13.26 4.48 -7.48
N GLU A 152 -14.04 4.43 -6.39
CA GLU A 152 -13.47 4.24 -5.04
C GLU A 152 -12.77 2.87 -4.91
N PHE A 153 -13.32 1.82 -5.53
CA PHE A 153 -12.71 0.50 -5.55
C PHE A 153 -11.38 0.49 -6.31
N GLU A 154 -11.35 1.09 -7.51
CA GLU A 154 -10.14 1.25 -8.32
C GLU A 154 -9.08 2.10 -7.60
N ASN A 155 -9.48 3.22 -7.00
CA ASN A 155 -8.59 4.05 -6.18
C ASN A 155 -7.94 3.25 -5.04
N HIS A 156 -8.69 2.34 -4.41
CA HIS A 156 -8.14 1.51 -3.35
C HIS A 156 -7.13 0.49 -3.90
N LEU A 157 -7.43 -0.16 -5.03
CA LEU A 157 -6.48 -1.05 -5.70
C LEU A 157 -5.21 -0.32 -6.12
N ASP A 158 -5.33 0.88 -6.70
CA ASP A 158 -4.20 1.71 -7.10
C ASP A 158 -3.32 2.08 -5.89
N LYS A 159 -3.95 2.48 -4.77
CA LYS A 159 -3.25 2.78 -3.52
C LYS A 159 -2.51 1.55 -2.98
N THR A 160 -3.17 0.39 -2.96
CA THR A 160 -2.55 -0.86 -2.53
C THR A 160 -1.35 -1.21 -3.42
N LEU A 161 -1.49 -1.10 -4.74
CA LEU A 161 -0.40 -1.43 -5.65
C LEU A 161 0.75 -0.42 -5.56
N LEU A 162 0.45 0.84 -5.27
CA LEU A 162 1.45 1.87 -4.98
C LEU A 162 2.23 1.54 -3.71
N THR A 163 1.53 1.21 -2.62
CA THR A 163 2.17 0.77 -1.38
C THR A 163 3.11 -0.41 -1.62
N LYS A 164 2.63 -1.47 -2.28
CA LYS A 164 3.44 -2.65 -2.60
C LYS A 164 4.62 -2.31 -3.51
N GLY A 165 4.37 -1.58 -4.60
CA GLY A 165 5.41 -1.20 -5.55
C GLY A 165 6.49 -0.30 -4.96
N VAL A 166 6.13 0.64 -4.08
CA VAL A 166 7.10 1.48 -3.36
C VAL A 166 7.92 0.64 -2.40
N TRP A 167 7.28 -0.25 -1.63
CA TRP A 167 7.97 -1.13 -0.69
C TRP A 167 8.98 -2.05 -1.39
N ASP A 168 8.56 -2.74 -2.44
CA ASP A 168 9.41 -3.66 -3.20
C ASP A 168 10.60 -2.93 -3.85
N ALA A 169 10.36 -1.74 -4.41
CA ALA A 169 11.44 -0.91 -4.98
C ALA A 169 12.49 -0.49 -3.95
N ILE A 170 12.06 -0.22 -2.72
CA ILE A 170 12.92 0.12 -1.58
C ILE A 170 13.68 -1.11 -1.09
N ALA A 171 13.01 -2.25 -0.95
CA ALA A 171 13.64 -3.51 -0.56
C ALA A 171 14.72 -3.97 -1.56
N LEU A 172 14.53 -3.69 -2.86
CA LEU A 172 15.53 -3.95 -3.90
C LEU A 172 16.73 -2.97 -3.86
N THR A 173 16.64 -1.88 -3.10
CA THR A 173 17.65 -0.82 -3.07
C THR A 173 18.43 -0.80 -1.76
N PHE A 174 17.74 -0.99 -0.63
CA PHE A 174 18.31 -0.92 0.71
C PHE A 174 18.11 -2.24 1.44
N HIS A 175 19.15 -2.73 2.10
CA HIS A 175 19.11 -4.01 2.84
C HIS A 175 18.68 -3.82 4.30
N ASP A 176 19.04 -2.70 4.92
CA ASP A 176 18.72 -2.40 6.31
C ASP A 176 17.24 -2.04 6.48
N GLU A 177 16.55 -2.73 7.39
CA GLU A 177 15.11 -2.58 7.62
C GLU A 177 14.71 -1.22 8.19
N ALA A 178 15.47 -0.67 9.14
CA ALA A 178 15.18 0.63 9.73
C ALA A 178 15.30 1.74 8.67
N ILE A 179 16.29 1.65 7.78
CA ILE A 179 16.45 2.53 6.62
C ILE A 179 15.27 2.33 5.66
N ARG A 180 14.90 1.10 5.31
CA ARG A 180 13.76 0.80 4.41
C ARG A 180 12.47 1.47 4.91
N ALA A 181 12.14 1.32 6.20
CA ALA A 181 10.95 1.91 6.79
C ALA A 181 10.96 3.44 6.72
N LYS A 182 12.09 4.08 7.02
CA LYS A 182 12.26 5.55 6.95
C LYS A 182 12.14 6.07 5.52
N VAL A 183 12.79 5.41 4.56
CA VAL A 183 12.71 5.76 3.14
C VAL A 183 11.28 5.55 2.62
N TYR A 184 10.62 4.45 3.00
CA TYR A 184 9.24 4.16 2.61
C TYR A 184 8.30 5.28 3.02
N LYS A 185 8.33 5.66 4.30
CA LYS A 185 7.50 6.75 4.83
C LYS A 185 7.76 8.06 4.10
N ALA A 186 9.02 8.37 3.79
CA ALA A 186 9.39 9.58 3.08
C ALA A 186 8.92 9.60 1.61
N VAL A 187 9.07 8.48 0.90
CA VAL A 187 8.69 8.33 -0.51
C VAL A 187 7.17 8.28 -0.66
N TYR A 188 6.49 7.45 0.13
CA TYR A 188 5.05 7.28 0.05
C TYR A 188 4.29 8.56 0.42
N ASN A 189 4.63 9.21 1.55
CA ASN A 189 3.91 10.39 2.04
C ASN A 189 4.14 11.66 1.19
N THR A 190 5.07 11.66 0.25
CA THR A 190 5.31 12.82 -0.63
C THR A 190 4.75 12.61 -2.04
N HIS A 191 4.26 11.41 -2.36
CA HIS A 191 3.73 11.08 -3.68
C HIS A 191 2.48 11.89 -4.02
N ALA A 192 1.45 11.83 -3.16
CA ALA A 192 0.18 12.55 -3.37
C ALA A 192 0.40 14.07 -3.42
N THR A 193 1.17 14.62 -2.48
CA THR A 193 1.49 16.06 -2.46
C THR A 193 2.22 16.49 -3.74
N ALA A 194 3.20 15.72 -4.21
CA ALA A 194 3.91 16.05 -5.45
C ALA A 194 2.98 16.02 -6.68
N LEU A 195 1.99 15.14 -6.69
CA LEU A 195 0.97 15.07 -7.73
C LEU A 195 0.01 16.27 -7.66
N GLU A 196 -0.53 16.58 -6.49
CA GLU A 196 -1.43 17.72 -6.26
C GLU A 196 -0.79 19.03 -6.70
N GLU A 197 0.43 19.30 -6.26
CA GLU A 197 1.13 20.53 -6.63
C GLU A 197 1.47 20.61 -8.12
N LEU A 198 1.56 19.47 -8.82
CA LEU A 198 1.66 19.46 -10.27
C LEU A 198 0.31 19.78 -10.93
N MET A 199 -0.79 19.20 -10.42
CA MET A 199 -2.14 19.44 -10.93
C MET A 199 -2.59 20.88 -10.72
N ASP A 200 -2.13 21.54 -9.66
CA ASP A 200 -2.38 22.95 -9.39
C ASP A 200 -1.62 23.91 -10.34
N ASP A 201 -0.63 23.41 -11.10
CA ASP A 201 0.08 24.23 -12.08
C ASP A 201 -0.72 24.37 -13.38
N SER A 202 -1.41 25.49 -13.50
CA SER A 202 -2.22 25.86 -14.67
C SER A 202 -1.45 26.05 -15.99
N ARG A 203 -0.11 26.05 -15.99
CA ARG A 203 0.66 26.26 -17.24
C ARG A 203 0.54 25.04 -18.16
N PRO A 204 0.31 25.25 -19.47
CA PRO A 204 0.25 24.14 -20.41
C PRO A 204 1.62 23.46 -20.51
N MET A 205 1.65 22.15 -20.30
CA MET A 205 2.83 21.30 -20.40
C MET A 205 2.47 20.05 -21.22
N ASP A 206 3.40 19.60 -22.05
CA ASP A 206 3.30 18.27 -22.64
C ASP A 206 3.45 17.18 -21.56
N ASP A 207 2.94 15.99 -21.84
CA ASP A 207 2.87 14.92 -20.83
C ASP A 207 4.25 14.43 -20.40
N ALA A 208 5.26 14.45 -21.29
CA ALA A 208 6.63 14.11 -20.93
C ALA A 208 7.20 15.08 -19.88
N ARG A 209 7.00 16.39 -20.07
CA ARG A 209 7.39 17.41 -19.08
C ARG A 209 6.61 17.31 -17.78
N LYS A 210 5.33 16.92 -17.82
CA LYS A 210 4.56 16.68 -16.59
C LYS A 210 5.18 15.55 -15.78
N VAL A 211 5.52 14.42 -16.41
CA VAL A 211 6.16 13.29 -15.74
C VAL A 211 7.54 13.66 -15.20
N GLU A 212 8.37 14.37 -15.98
CA GLU A 212 9.67 14.87 -15.52
C GLU A 212 9.53 15.76 -14.28
N LYS A 213 8.57 16.69 -14.31
CA LYS A 213 8.33 17.64 -13.22
C LYS A 213 7.77 16.96 -11.97
N PHE A 214 6.80 16.06 -12.11
CA PHE A 214 6.31 15.22 -11.02
C PHE A 214 7.47 14.45 -10.39
N THR A 215 8.22 13.72 -11.21
CA THR A 215 9.31 12.85 -10.74
C THR A 215 10.39 13.66 -10.02
N LYS A 216 10.80 14.81 -10.57
CA LYS A 216 11.76 15.70 -9.92
C LYS A 216 11.25 16.19 -8.56
N LYS A 217 10.00 16.65 -8.50
CA LYS A 217 9.41 17.16 -7.25
C LYS A 217 9.25 16.08 -6.18
N TRP A 218 8.76 14.91 -6.59
CA TRP A 218 8.62 13.75 -5.72
C TRP A 218 9.98 13.28 -5.20
N LEU A 219 11.00 13.25 -6.06
CA LEU A 219 12.38 12.90 -5.70
C LEU A 219 12.97 13.87 -4.68
N GLU A 220 12.88 15.18 -4.92
CA GLU A 220 13.40 16.20 -4.01
C GLU A 220 12.70 16.16 -2.65
N ALA A 221 11.36 16.11 -2.65
CA ALA A 221 10.57 16.10 -1.42
C ALA A 221 10.81 14.83 -0.59
N SER A 222 10.80 13.66 -1.22
CA SER A 222 11.02 12.38 -0.54
C SER A 222 12.45 12.29 0.02
N MET A 223 13.46 12.63 -0.78
CA MET A 223 14.85 12.53 -0.34
C MET A 223 15.20 13.56 0.72
N GLN A 224 14.62 14.77 0.68
CA GLN A 224 14.79 15.75 1.76
C GLN A 224 14.25 15.22 3.10
N ARG A 225 13.08 14.55 3.08
CA ARG A 225 12.49 13.94 4.28
C ARG A 225 13.31 12.76 4.78
N ALA A 226 13.71 11.86 3.88
CA ALA A 226 14.56 10.73 4.21
C ALA A 226 15.91 11.18 4.79
N TRP A 227 16.50 12.24 4.22
CA TRP A 227 17.78 12.79 4.65
C TRP A 227 17.76 13.26 6.11
N SER A 228 16.62 13.80 6.54
CA SER A 228 16.45 14.30 7.91
C SER A 228 16.15 13.18 8.92
N ALA A 229 15.76 11.99 8.46
CA ALA A 229 15.31 10.88 9.31
C ALA A 229 16.37 9.79 9.52
N ILE A 230 17.37 9.70 8.64
CA ILE A 230 18.38 8.65 8.61
C ILE A 230 19.68 9.14 9.27
N GLU A 231 20.26 8.29 10.12
CA GLU A 231 21.59 8.51 10.69
C GLU A 231 22.66 8.08 9.67
N ASP A 232 23.81 8.75 9.66
CA ASP A 232 24.87 8.52 8.66
C ASP A 232 24.36 8.57 7.20
N VAL A 233 23.48 9.53 6.93
CA VAL A 233 22.77 9.66 5.65
C VAL A 233 23.70 9.74 4.42
N GLU A 234 24.92 10.25 4.57
CA GLU A 234 25.87 10.39 3.47
C GLU A 234 26.36 9.04 2.92
N SER A 235 26.44 8.01 3.77
CA SER A 235 26.82 6.66 3.35
C SER A 235 25.65 5.89 2.74
N VAL A 236 24.44 6.16 3.22
CA VAL A 236 23.20 5.47 2.82
C VAL A 236 22.60 6.07 1.54
N LEU A 237 22.31 7.38 1.54
CA LEU A 237 21.68 8.09 0.44
C LEU A 237 22.75 8.65 -0.51
N THR A 238 23.44 7.76 -1.21
CA THR A 238 24.38 8.15 -2.27
C THR A 238 23.62 8.46 -3.56
N PRO A 239 24.18 9.28 -4.49
CA PRO A 239 23.56 9.53 -5.79
C PRO A 239 23.25 8.24 -6.57
N GLY A 240 24.09 7.21 -6.43
CA GLY A 240 23.88 5.91 -7.05
C GLY A 240 22.67 5.18 -6.49
N GLN A 241 22.54 5.14 -5.15
CA GLN A 241 21.41 4.48 -4.49
C GLN A 241 20.08 5.21 -4.76
N VAL A 242 20.05 6.54 -4.67
CA VAL A 242 18.84 7.32 -4.98
C VAL A 242 18.44 7.14 -6.45
N THR A 243 19.40 7.12 -7.38
CA THR A 243 19.10 6.81 -8.78
C THR A 243 18.50 5.41 -8.90
N ARG A 244 19.12 4.39 -8.30
CA ARG A 244 18.63 3.00 -8.33
C ARG A 244 17.23 2.88 -7.74
N LEU A 245 16.94 3.54 -6.62
CA LEU A 245 15.61 3.59 -6.01
C LEU A 245 14.57 4.06 -7.02
N PHE A 246 14.79 5.23 -7.63
CA PHE A 246 13.82 5.78 -8.58
C PHE A 246 13.71 4.96 -9.88
N GLN A 247 14.79 4.31 -10.31
CA GLN A 247 14.72 3.34 -11.40
C GLN A 247 13.83 2.15 -11.03
N ASN A 248 13.96 1.62 -9.81
CA ASN A 248 13.10 0.55 -9.30
C ASN A 248 11.64 1.03 -9.16
N LEU A 249 11.38 2.27 -8.75
CA LEU A 249 10.04 2.85 -8.70
C LEU A 249 9.40 3.02 -10.09
N MET A 250 10.20 3.19 -11.15
CA MET A 250 9.66 3.20 -12.52
C MET A 250 9.10 1.82 -12.90
N ALA A 251 9.72 0.72 -12.45
CA ALA A 251 9.35 -0.64 -12.81
C ALA A 251 9.48 -1.59 -11.60
N PRO A 252 8.63 -1.44 -10.57
CA PRO A 252 8.82 -2.10 -9.27
C PRO A 252 8.70 -3.63 -9.36
N PHE A 253 7.90 -4.12 -10.31
CA PHE A 253 7.72 -5.55 -10.59
C PHE A 253 8.49 -6.01 -11.85
N GLY A 254 9.56 -5.31 -12.20
CA GLY A 254 10.39 -5.59 -13.37
C GLY A 254 9.89 -4.99 -14.68
N GLU A 255 10.71 -5.08 -15.74
CA GLU A 255 10.41 -4.44 -17.02
C GLU A 255 9.25 -5.08 -17.79
N GLY A 256 9.00 -6.38 -17.58
CA GLY A 256 7.90 -7.10 -18.22
C GLY A 256 6.51 -6.76 -17.67
N HIS A 257 6.45 -6.19 -16.46
CA HIS A 257 5.19 -5.78 -15.86
C HIS A 257 4.85 -4.33 -16.26
N GLU A 258 3.58 -4.02 -16.54
CA GLU A 258 3.19 -2.68 -17.03
C GLU A 258 3.15 -1.60 -15.93
N TYR A 259 3.03 -2.01 -14.67
CA TYR A 259 2.86 -1.08 -13.56
C TYR A 259 4.10 -0.20 -13.32
N THR A 260 3.83 0.98 -12.79
CA THR A 260 4.80 1.97 -12.35
C THR A 260 4.23 2.78 -11.18
N CYS A 261 5.10 3.31 -10.33
CA CYS A 261 4.67 4.21 -9.27
C CYS A 261 4.38 5.64 -9.79
N ILE A 262 4.56 5.92 -11.09
CA ILE A 262 4.12 7.16 -11.72
C ILE A 262 2.59 7.16 -11.88
N PRO A 263 1.87 8.22 -11.47
CA PRO A 263 0.42 8.29 -11.64
C PRO A 263 -0.03 8.07 -13.08
N VAL A 264 -1.01 7.18 -13.28
CA VAL A 264 -1.54 6.80 -14.61
C VAL A 264 -2.03 8.03 -15.39
N THR A 265 -2.61 9.01 -14.70
CA THR A 265 -3.07 10.28 -15.27
C THR A 265 -1.96 11.10 -15.95
N LEU A 266 -0.69 10.85 -15.63
CA LEU A 266 0.46 11.51 -16.26
C LEU A 266 1.04 10.74 -17.45
N ILE A 267 0.78 9.43 -17.53
CA ILE A 267 1.40 8.52 -18.50
C ILE A 267 0.42 7.88 -19.47
N GLU A 268 -0.87 8.22 -19.40
CA GLU A 268 -1.92 7.65 -20.24
C GLU A 268 -1.59 7.72 -21.74
N GLN A 269 -0.98 8.83 -22.20
CA GLN A 269 -0.66 9.03 -23.62
C GLN A 269 0.75 8.59 -24.03
N ILE A 270 1.72 8.70 -23.13
CA ILE A 270 3.14 8.49 -23.44
C ILE A 270 3.66 7.13 -22.96
N GLY A 271 2.89 6.44 -22.14
CA GLY A 271 3.30 5.22 -21.47
C GLY A 271 4.30 5.44 -20.34
N ARG A 272 4.70 4.32 -19.73
CA ARG A 272 5.65 4.30 -18.61
C ARG A 272 7.06 4.73 -19.07
N PRO A 273 7.76 5.61 -18.32
CA PRO A 273 9.17 5.88 -18.57
C PRO A 273 10.05 4.62 -18.46
N PRO A 274 11.10 4.47 -19.28
CA PRO A 274 11.98 3.30 -19.21
C PRO A 274 12.75 3.26 -17.88
N ARG A 275 13.10 2.07 -17.38
CA ARG A 275 13.83 1.92 -16.11
C ARG A 275 15.15 2.71 -16.09
N ASN A 276 15.88 2.74 -17.20
CA ASN A 276 17.15 3.45 -17.34
C ASN A 276 16.98 4.91 -17.83
N TRP A 277 15.86 5.55 -17.50
CA TRP A 277 15.55 6.91 -17.94
C TRP A 277 16.65 7.91 -17.54
N LYS A 278 17.31 8.49 -18.56
CA LYS A 278 18.47 9.38 -18.38
C LYS A 278 18.18 10.60 -17.51
N PHE A 279 16.92 11.08 -17.53
CA PHE A 279 16.45 12.19 -16.72
C PHE A 279 16.70 11.96 -15.21
N LEU A 280 16.49 10.74 -14.71
CA LEU A 280 16.68 10.42 -13.28
C LEU A 280 18.09 10.74 -12.80
N LYS A 281 19.11 10.31 -13.56
CA LYS A 281 20.51 10.58 -13.21
C LYS A 281 20.81 12.08 -13.15
N MET A 282 20.24 12.85 -14.09
CA MET A 282 20.40 14.31 -14.10
C MET A 282 19.71 14.95 -12.90
N ALA A 283 18.44 14.62 -12.64
CA ALA A 283 17.67 15.15 -11.53
C ALA A 283 18.31 14.84 -10.16
N VAL A 284 18.82 13.61 -9.97
CA VAL A 284 19.55 13.25 -8.75
C VAL A 284 20.84 14.06 -8.62
N GLN A 285 21.62 14.19 -9.69
CA GLN A 285 22.86 14.97 -9.66
C GLN A 285 22.61 16.45 -9.37
N ASP A 286 21.54 17.03 -9.94
CA ASP A 286 21.09 18.39 -9.66
C ASP A 286 20.76 18.56 -8.17
N MET A 287 19.90 17.70 -7.62
CA MET A 287 19.51 17.73 -6.21
C MET A 287 20.73 17.67 -5.27
N PHE A 288 21.65 16.71 -5.46
CA PHE A 288 22.84 16.60 -4.61
C PHE A 288 23.80 17.77 -4.77
N ARG A 289 23.87 18.39 -5.96
CA ARG A 289 24.64 19.62 -6.16
C ARG A 289 24.03 20.77 -5.38
N GLU A 290 22.72 20.97 -5.50
CA GLU A 290 21.98 22.01 -4.76
C GLU A 290 22.15 21.85 -3.25
N TRP A 291 22.14 20.63 -2.72
CA TRP A 291 22.39 20.39 -1.29
C TRP A 291 23.81 20.77 -0.86
N ARG A 292 24.85 20.46 -1.65
CA ARG A 292 26.24 20.83 -1.35
C ARG A 292 26.45 22.35 -1.40
N GLU A 293 25.87 23.01 -2.40
CA GLU A 293 25.94 24.46 -2.55
C GLU A 293 25.12 25.18 -1.46
N GLY A 294 23.92 24.68 -1.15
CA GLY A 294 23.03 25.21 -0.12
C GLY A 294 23.58 25.08 1.30
N ALA A 295 24.23 23.95 1.62
CA ALA A 295 24.92 23.74 2.89
C ALA A 295 26.05 24.75 3.10
N SER A 296 26.67 25.23 2.02
CA SER A 296 27.72 26.25 2.06
C SER A 296 27.16 27.67 2.23
N ALA A 297 25.94 27.94 1.75
CA ALA A 297 25.34 29.28 1.72
C ALA A 297 24.53 29.64 2.99
N THR A 298 24.08 28.64 3.76
CA THR A 298 23.14 28.83 4.89
C THR A 298 23.74 28.56 6.27
N GLN A 299 25.06 28.68 6.45
CA GLN A 299 25.57 29.03 7.77
C GLN A 299 25.49 30.55 7.94
N PRO A 300 24.41 31.13 8.53
CA PRO A 300 24.45 32.51 8.96
C PRO A 300 25.62 32.61 9.93
N ALA A 301 26.64 33.37 9.54
CA ALA A 301 27.85 33.60 10.31
C ALA A 301 27.44 33.80 11.77
N LYS A 302 27.75 32.79 12.58
CA LYS A 302 27.41 32.64 14.00
C LYS A 302 27.45 34.02 14.61
N ARG A 303 26.27 34.64 14.79
CA ARG A 303 26.13 36.01 15.26
C ARG A 303 26.70 35.98 16.67
N ARG A 304 27.98 36.34 16.76
CA ARG A 304 28.83 36.29 17.94
C ARG A 304 28.07 37.02 19.03
N ARG A 305 27.45 36.26 19.95
CA ARG A 305 26.77 36.76 21.14
C ARG A 305 27.76 37.72 21.82
N LYS A 306 27.52 39.02 21.63
CA LYS A 306 28.26 40.08 22.28
C LYS A 306 27.93 39.95 23.76
N ALA A 307 28.94 39.64 24.57
CA ALA A 307 28.84 39.49 26.01
C ALA A 307 28.09 40.69 26.61
N ALA A 308 26.96 40.41 27.28
CA ALA A 308 26.28 41.38 28.12
C ALA A 308 27.00 41.41 29.48
N ALA A 309 27.29 42.62 29.93
CA ALA A 309 27.95 42.99 31.16
C ALA A 309 27.15 42.56 32.42
N PRO A 310 27.79 42.48 33.60
CA PRO A 310 27.11 42.23 34.86
C PRO A 310 26.43 43.52 35.34
N ILE A 311 25.14 43.46 35.66
CA ILE A 311 24.43 44.53 36.38
C ILE A 311 23.93 43.98 37.70
N SER A 312 24.43 44.61 38.75
CA SER A 312 24.06 44.52 40.16
C SER A 312 22.72 45.20 40.42
N ASP A 313 21.92 44.55 41.28
CA ASP A 313 21.17 45.08 42.42
C ASP A 313 20.10 46.19 42.25
N ALA A 314 19.07 46.01 43.10
CA ALA A 314 18.03 46.95 43.55
C ALA A 314 16.73 47.13 42.74
N LEU A 315 15.66 46.54 43.32
CA LEU A 315 14.23 46.90 43.31
C LEU A 315 13.99 48.41 43.62
N PRO A 316 12.83 49.05 43.29
CA PRO A 316 11.49 48.61 43.72
C PRO A 316 10.28 48.84 42.79
N VAL A 317 9.27 48.00 43.06
CA VAL A 317 7.80 48.20 43.05
C VAL A 317 7.31 49.62 42.75
N GLU A 318 6.43 49.76 41.74
CA GLU A 318 5.20 50.55 41.84
C GLU A 318 4.08 49.87 41.02
N GLU A 319 2.90 49.83 41.65
CA GLU A 319 1.60 49.45 41.10
C GLU A 319 1.08 50.60 40.24
N GLU A 320 0.49 50.33 39.07
CA GLU A 320 -0.50 51.24 38.51
C GLU A 320 -1.54 50.50 37.66
N ASP A 321 -2.79 50.73 38.05
CA ASP A 321 -4.06 50.42 37.39
C ASP A 321 -4.14 50.98 35.97
N GLY A 322 -4.99 50.36 35.12
CA GLY A 322 -5.63 51.13 34.04
C GLY A 322 -6.06 50.38 32.78
N GLU A 323 -7.38 50.28 32.61
CA GLU A 323 -8.12 50.46 31.35
C GLU A 323 -8.19 49.33 30.29
N ARG A 324 -9.21 48.48 30.51
CA ARG A 324 -10.34 48.20 29.60
C ARG A 324 -10.36 49.00 28.29
N ILE A 325 -10.16 48.32 27.16
CA ILE A 325 -10.68 48.72 25.85
C ILE A 325 -11.50 47.57 25.27
N GLU A 326 -12.80 47.81 25.18
CA GLU A 326 -13.77 47.06 24.37
C GLU A 326 -13.52 47.38 22.89
N ALA A 327 -13.39 46.35 22.06
CA ALA A 327 -13.36 46.49 20.61
C ALA A 327 -14.31 45.47 19.97
N GLU A 328 -15.52 45.96 19.78
CA GLU A 328 -16.24 46.01 18.50
C GLU A 328 -16.32 44.74 17.64
N GLN A 329 -17.55 44.22 17.60
CA GLN A 329 -18.04 43.16 16.73
C GLN A 329 -18.16 43.67 15.28
N VAL A 330 -17.61 42.93 14.33
CA VAL A 330 -17.91 43.07 12.89
C VAL A 330 -18.44 41.72 12.38
N PRO A 331 -19.59 41.68 11.69
CA PRO A 331 -20.18 40.44 11.19
C PRO A 331 -19.53 40.05 9.86
N MET A 332 -18.80 38.93 9.83
CA MET A 332 -18.37 38.29 8.59
C MET A 332 -19.39 37.22 8.19
N ASN A 333 -19.93 37.44 7.01
CA ASN A 333 -20.96 36.67 6.33
C ASN A 333 -20.38 35.33 5.85
N GLY A 334 -20.99 34.22 6.24
CA GLY A 334 -20.53 32.87 5.91
C GLY A 334 -20.85 32.47 4.47
N THR A 335 -19.81 32.22 3.68
CA THR A 335 -19.87 31.40 2.45
C THR A 335 -18.53 30.65 2.28
N ASN A 336 -18.64 29.39 1.85
CA ASN A 336 -17.60 28.43 1.49
C ASN A 336 -16.81 27.75 2.63
N GLY A 337 -17.30 26.56 3.00
CA GLY A 337 -16.52 25.54 3.71
C GLY A 337 -16.89 24.14 3.21
N SER A 338 -16.17 23.65 2.21
CA SER A 338 -16.14 22.22 1.87
C SER A 338 -14.84 21.90 1.12
N ALA A 339 -13.74 21.92 1.87
CA ALA A 339 -12.45 21.33 1.51
C ALA A 339 -11.58 21.43 2.77
N ARG A 340 -11.58 20.37 3.60
CA ARG A 340 -10.61 20.03 4.67
C ARG A 340 -11.24 19.02 5.64
N HIS A 341 -11.39 17.79 5.18
CA HIS A 341 -11.60 16.66 6.08
C HIS A 341 -11.00 15.39 5.46
N GLU A 342 -9.74 15.48 5.02
CA GLU A 342 -8.94 14.32 4.57
C GLU A 342 -7.61 14.18 5.33
N GLU A 343 -7.24 15.13 6.21
CA GLU A 343 -5.96 15.09 6.95
C GLU A 343 -5.99 14.29 8.28
N GLU A 344 -7.14 13.81 8.77
CA GLU A 344 -7.22 13.07 10.05
C GLU A 344 -7.35 11.55 9.91
N MET A 345 -7.31 11.00 8.69
CA MET A 345 -7.31 9.55 8.45
C MET A 345 -5.94 9.00 8.02
N GLU A 346 -4.85 9.74 8.29
CA GLU A 346 -3.46 9.31 8.00
C GLU A 346 -2.72 8.70 9.20
N ASP A 347 -3.29 8.76 10.42
CA ASP A 347 -2.64 8.23 11.64
C ASP A 347 -2.98 6.75 11.94
N GLN A 348 -3.52 6.02 10.95
CA GLN A 348 -3.72 4.56 11.00
C GLN A 348 -2.84 3.78 10.02
N LEU A 349 -1.82 4.42 9.43
CA LEU A 349 -0.61 3.67 9.05
C LEU A 349 0.16 3.38 10.33
N SER A 350 -0.38 2.45 11.13
CA SER A 350 0.47 1.70 12.04
C SER A 350 1.64 1.20 11.19
N GLU A 351 2.88 1.43 11.66
CA GLU A 351 4.00 0.57 11.29
C GLU A 351 3.45 -0.84 11.13
N PRO A 352 3.81 -1.60 10.07
CA PRO A 352 3.38 -2.99 9.96
C PRO A 352 3.78 -3.67 11.26
N LYS A 353 2.83 -3.77 12.18
CA LYS A 353 3.01 -4.52 13.41
C LYS A 353 3.22 -5.91 12.88
N GLU A 354 4.40 -6.45 13.12
CA GLU A 354 4.59 -7.88 13.17
C GLU A 354 3.35 -8.43 13.86
N ILE A 355 2.54 -9.11 13.07
CA ILE A 355 1.45 -9.92 13.57
C ILE A 355 2.20 -11.01 14.32
N GLU A 356 2.42 -10.82 15.61
CA GLU A 356 2.75 -11.94 16.49
C GLU A 356 1.66 -12.99 16.23
N PRO A 357 2.03 -14.16 15.69
CA PRO A 357 1.04 -15.16 15.31
C PRO A 357 0.39 -15.64 16.59
N LYS A 358 -0.86 -15.19 16.80
CA LYS A 358 -1.72 -15.77 17.80
C LYS A 358 -2.11 -17.14 17.24
N ALA A 359 -1.44 -18.17 17.75
CA ALA A 359 -1.61 -19.57 17.39
C ALA A 359 -3.09 -19.96 17.34
N GLU A 360 -3.63 -20.00 16.12
CA GLU A 360 -4.61 -21.01 15.76
C GLU A 360 -3.83 -22.02 14.91
N GLU A 361 -3.61 -23.17 15.54
CA GLU A 361 -2.91 -24.34 15.03
C GLU A 361 -3.60 -24.84 13.76
N ASP A 362 -3.01 -24.57 12.59
CA ASP A 362 -3.09 -25.42 11.41
C ASP A 362 -1.80 -25.19 10.61
N ALA A 363 -0.88 -26.15 10.75
CA ALA A 363 0.50 -26.10 10.27
C ALA A 363 0.59 -26.11 8.73
N ASP A 364 1.17 -25.05 8.17
CA ASP A 364 1.71 -25.05 6.81
C ASP A 364 3.17 -25.58 6.88
N ASP A 365 3.34 -26.89 6.69
CA ASP A 365 4.61 -27.66 6.68
C ASP A 365 5.53 -27.35 5.46
N ALA A 366 5.65 -26.09 5.03
CA ALA A 366 6.26 -25.78 3.74
C ALA A 366 7.72 -25.30 3.77
N ASP A 367 8.33 -25.06 4.95
CA ASP A 367 9.71 -24.56 5.00
C ASP A 367 10.49 -25.00 6.26
N MET A 368 10.17 -26.18 6.78
CA MET A 368 11.04 -26.80 7.80
C MET A 368 12.19 -27.49 7.07
N GLY A 369 13.40 -26.99 7.28
CA GLY A 369 14.63 -27.60 6.79
C GLY A 369 14.72 -29.09 7.15
N HIS A 370 15.70 -29.82 6.60
CA HIS A 370 15.78 -31.27 6.81
C HIS A 370 15.79 -31.60 8.33
N PRO A 371 14.85 -32.42 8.85
CA PRO A 371 14.58 -32.55 10.28
C PRO A 371 15.75 -33.14 11.08
N GLU A 372 16.62 -33.90 10.41
CA GLU A 372 17.81 -34.52 11.00
C GLU A 372 19.11 -33.74 10.71
N CYS A 373 19.02 -32.58 10.05
CA CYS A 373 20.19 -31.75 9.79
C CYS A 373 20.59 -30.97 11.05
N THR A 374 21.85 -31.08 11.46
CA THR A 374 22.42 -30.36 12.61
C THR A 374 22.31 -28.84 12.47
N SER A 375 22.24 -28.29 11.26
CA SER A 375 22.03 -26.85 11.02
C SER A 375 20.63 -26.35 11.42
N ALA A 376 19.68 -27.24 11.75
CA ALA A 376 18.35 -26.92 12.30
C ALA A 376 17.65 -25.76 11.56
N GLU A 377 17.41 -24.64 12.25
CA GLU A 377 16.70 -23.45 11.72
C GLU A 377 17.44 -22.76 10.56
N GLU A 378 18.75 -23.00 10.40
CA GLU A 378 19.55 -22.49 9.29
C GLU A 378 19.70 -23.51 8.15
N CYS A 379 18.99 -24.64 8.22
CA CYS A 379 19.04 -25.68 7.20
C CYS A 379 18.38 -25.19 5.89
N THR A 380 19.17 -25.10 4.82
CA THR A 380 18.72 -24.70 3.48
C THR A 380 18.20 -25.87 2.65
N GLY A 381 18.28 -27.10 3.17
CA GLY A 381 17.77 -28.31 2.54
C GLY A 381 16.32 -28.61 2.88
N ASN A 382 15.79 -29.70 2.33
CA ASN A 382 14.45 -30.21 2.66
C ASN A 382 14.52 -31.69 3.05
N SER A 383 13.42 -32.25 3.57
CA SER A 383 13.33 -33.63 4.07
C SER A 383 13.53 -34.75 3.03
N THR A 384 13.70 -34.43 1.75
CA THR A 384 13.99 -35.41 0.69
C THR A 384 15.47 -35.51 0.34
N LEU A 385 16.31 -34.60 0.84
CA LEU A 385 17.76 -34.64 0.63
C LEU A 385 18.41 -35.68 1.53
N GLN A 386 19.46 -36.34 1.04
CA GLN A 386 20.23 -37.30 1.82
C GLN A 386 21.08 -36.61 2.89
N LEU A 387 21.45 -37.37 3.91
CA LEU A 387 22.27 -36.93 5.03
C LEU A 387 23.75 -37.31 4.82
N VAL A 388 24.64 -36.40 5.21
CA VAL A 388 26.09 -36.54 5.16
C VAL A 388 26.64 -36.33 6.58
N ARG A 389 27.36 -37.32 7.09
CA ARG A 389 28.07 -37.24 8.36
C ARG A 389 29.50 -36.75 8.15
N HIS A 390 29.91 -35.74 8.90
CA HIS A 390 31.28 -35.25 8.93
C HIS A 390 32.23 -36.29 9.55
N LEU A 391 33.36 -36.57 8.89
CA LEU A 391 34.45 -37.36 9.45
C LEU A 391 35.45 -36.48 10.20
N LEU A 392 35.54 -36.66 11.52
CA LEU A 392 36.58 -36.05 12.35
C LEU A 392 37.87 -36.90 12.29
N GLN A 393 39.02 -36.29 12.61
CA GLN A 393 40.33 -36.96 12.57
C GLN A 393 40.52 -38.00 13.68
N GLU A 394 39.79 -37.85 14.77
CA GLU A 394 39.67 -38.84 15.84
C GLU A 394 38.42 -39.67 15.51
N ASP A 395 38.42 -40.99 15.73
CA ASP A 395 37.35 -41.96 15.35
C ASP A 395 35.95 -41.66 15.95
N ASP A 396 35.72 -40.44 16.44
CA ASP A 396 34.45 -39.93 16.92
C ASP A 396 33.53 -39.54 15.75
N PRO A 397 32.24 -39.93 15.81
CA PRO A 397 31.27 -39.55 14.80
C PRO A 397 31.01 -38.04 14.85
N GLY A 398 31.23 -37.36 13.72
CA GLY A 398 30.91 -35.94 13.59
C GLY A 398 29.41 -35.66 13.42
N ASP A 399 29.10 -34.37 13.27
CA ASP A 399 27.75 -33.85 13.02
C ASP A 399 27.18 -34.32 11.68
N VAL A 400 25.85 -34.29 11.55
CA VAL A 400 25.10 -34.79 10.39
C VAL A 400 24.40 -33.62 9.70
N TYR A 401 24.61 -33.46 8.40
CA TYR A 401 24.03 -32.37 7.62
C TYR A 401 23.26 -32.91 6.44
N CYS A 402 22.23 -32.22 5.97
CA CYS A 402 21.66 -32.55 4.66
C CYS A 402 22.64 -32.20 3.53
N GLU A 403 22.50 -32.84 2.38
CA GLU A 403 23.34 -32.66 1.20
C GLU A 403 23.56 -31.18 0.83
N ALA A 404 22.50 -30.37 0.86
CA ALA A 404 22.59 -28.94 0.50
C ALA A 404 23.45 -28.13 1.49
N CYS A 405 23.29 -28.37 2.80
CA CYS A 405 24.12 -27.72 3.82
C CYS A 405 25.57 -28.21 3.74
N TRP A 406 25.78 -29.51 3.56
CA TRP A 406 27.12 -30.09 3.45
C TRP A 406 27.88 -29.55 2.23
N ALA A 407 27.23 -29.45 1.07
CA ALA A 407 27.82 -28.85 -0.13
C ALA A 407 28.31 -27.42 0.13
N GLY A 408 27.53 -26.61 0.85
CA GLY A 408 27.93 -25.25 1.25
C GLY A 408 29.19 -25.24 2.14
N TYR A 409 29.30 -26.15 3.11
CA TYR A 409 30.48 -26.25 3.97
C TYR A 409 31.74 -26.68 3.21
N VAL A 410 31.62 -27.63 2.28
CA VAL A 410 32.74 -28.11 1.45
C VAL A 410 33.21 -27.03 0.46
N ASP A 411 32.30 -26.22 -0.09
CA ASP A 411 32.65 -25.07 -0.94
C ASP A 411 33.52 -24.04 -0.20
N GLU A 412 33.23 -23.79 1.09
CA GLU A 412 34.03 -22.91 1.93
C GLU A 412 35.30 -23.58 2.48
N ASN A 413 35.26 -24.89 2.71
CA ASN A 413 36.32 -25.67 3.34
C ASN A 413 36.55 -27.00 2.60
N PRO A 414 37.33 -27.01 1.50
CA PRO A 414 37.50 -28.19 0.64
C PRO A 414 38.18 -29.39 1.29
N ASP A 415 38.81 -29.21 2.45
CA ASP A 415 39.48 -30.26 3.21
C ASP A 415 38.51 -31.07 4.09
N LEU A 416 37.25 -30.65 4.21
CA LEU A 416 36.23 -31.40 4.96
C LEU A 416 35.89 -32.71 4.24
N MET A 417 35.87 -33.79 5.01
CA MET A 417 35.48 -35.11 4.52
C MET A 417 34.14 -35.53 5.11
N GLY A 418 33.25 -36.04 4.27
CA GLY A 418 31.94 -36.52 4.68
C GLY A 418 31.69 -37.94 4.17
N VAL A 419 30.79 -38.66 4.83
CA VAL A 419 30.29 -39.97 4.39
C VAL A 419 28.77 -39.91 4.38
N TRP A 420 28.14 -40.50 3.37
CA TRP A 420 26.69 -40.60 3.32
C TRP A 420 26.17 -41.40 4.52
N GLU A 421 25.26 -40.81 5.28
CA GLU A 421 24.67 -41.43 6.47
C GLU A 421 23.49 -42.34 6.10
N ASP A 422 22.72 -41.97 5.08
CA ASP A 422 21.50 -42.65 4.66
C ASP A 422 21.42 -42.88 3.13
N GLY A 423 20.33 -43.53 2.71
CA GLY A 423 20.06 -43.84 1.30
C GLY A 423 20.89 -45.00 0.72
N GLU A 424 20.87 -45.12 -0.62
CA GLU A 424 21.55 -46.20 -1.35
C GLU A 424 23.08 -46.10 -1.28
N ARG A 425 23.61 -44.91 -0.95
CA ARG A 425 25.04 -44.60 -0.88
C ARG A 425 25.59 -44.64 0.55
N ALA A 426 24.78 -45.03 1.54
CA ALA A 426 25.19 -45.01 2.95
C ALA A 426 26.53 -45.73 3.18
N GLY A 427 27.47 -45.05 3.81
CA GLY A 427 28.84 -45.52 4.05
C GLY A 427 29.86 -45.18 2.95
N GLU A 428 29.44 -44.64 1.80
CA GLU A 428 30.36 -44.15 0.77
C GLU A 428 30.87 -42.74 1.11
N LEU A 429 32.13 -42.45 0.76
CA LEU A 429 32.68 -41.10 0.87
C LEU A 429 31.88 -40.13 -0.02
N TYR A 430 31.47 -39.01 0.57
CA TYR A 430 30.83 -37.92 -0.15
C TYR A 430 31.83 -37.30 -1.14
N SER A 431 31.38 -37.09 -2.38
CA SER A 431 32.12 -36.35 -3.40
C SER A 431 31.20 -35.27 -3.95
N ALA A 432 31.67 -34.02 -3.98
CA ALA A 432 30.94 -32.87 -4.53
C ALA A 432 30.92 -32.84 -6.07
N GLU A 433 31.50 -33.85 -6.73
CA GLU A 433 31.45 -33.97 -8.19
C GLU A 433 30.11 -34.58 -8.64
N PRO A 434 29.40 -33.94 -9.59
CA PRO A 434 28.07 -34.36 -10.07
C PRO A 434 28.06 -35.63 -10.93
#